data_AF-A0A2U2BAZ6-F1
#
_entry.id   AF-A0A2U2BAZ6-F1
#
_cell.length_a   1.000
_cell.length_b   1.000
_cell.length_c   1.000
_cell.angle_alpha   90.00
_cell.angle_beta   90.00
_cell.angle_gamma   90.00
#
_symmetry.space_group_name_H-M   'P 1'
#
loop_
_entity.id
_entity.type
_entity.pdbx_description
1 polymer ?
#
loop_
_entity_poly.entity_id
_entity_poly.type
_entity_poly.pdbx_seq_one_letter_code
_entity_poly.pdbx_strand_id
1 'polypeptide(L)'
;MGAIKPGKEKTEYEVLIVQQAWHTGLIINVDDIPESVWPKKDLYKKDKYIDVSWGDEKFYQASGRPISLAIRAILWPTQSVLRVFPFNVEAQSAYGRNARIKSISLRKKEFFSLCRFVSESFIRNDNGKICFSTVNENNRYYFLSKKKYHLFRTCNTWVALALKKSGLNIRSCCILNANQLFRQLNKIEKDQTCNRSLDF
;
A
#
# COMPACT_ATOMS: atom_id res chain seq x y z
N MET A 1 -25.77 -29.91 -21.68
CA MET A 1 -25.27 -28.69 -20.99
C MET A 1 -24.63 -29.08 -19.66
N GLY A 2 -23.31 -28.95 -19.53
CA GLY A 2 -22.64 -29.11 -18.25
C GLY A 2 -22.84 -27.84 -17.40
N ALA A 3 -23.45 -27.97 -16.23
CA ALA A 3 -23.56 -26.88 -15.28
C ALA A 3 -22.15 -26.47 -14.83
N ILE A 4 -21.77 -25.24 -15.13
CA ILE A 4 -20.58 -24.59 -14.59
C ILE A 4 -20.79 -24.51 -13.07
N LYS A 5 -20.07 -25.32 -12.30
CA LYS A 5 -20.02 -25.16 -10.84
C LYS A 5 -19.53 -23.73 -10.57
N PRO A 6 -20.25 -22.90 -9.79
CA PRO A 6 -19.72 -21.60 -9.40
C PRO A 6 -18.40 -21.87 -8.67
N GLY A 7 -17.30 -21.33 -9.20
CA GLY A 7 -15.99 -21.45 -8.57
C GLY A 7 -16.10 -20.96 -7.14
N LYS A 8 -15.54 -21.71 -6.17
CA LYS A 8 -15.51 -21.30 -4.77
C LYS A 8 -14.99 -19.86 -4.69
N GLU A 9 -15.86 -18.95 -4.26
CA GLU A 9 -15.50 -17.55 -4.14
C GLU A 9 -14.37 -17.40 -3.11
N LYS A 10 -13.31 -16.68 -3.47
CA LYS A 10 -12.16 -16.45 -2.59
C LYS A 10 -12.62 -15.72 -1.32
N THR A 11 -12.48 -16.38 -0.17
CA THR A 11 -12.97 -15.87 1.12
C THR A 11 -11.94 -14.99 1.84
N GLU A 12 -10.66 -15.22 1.53
CA GLU A 12 -9.53 -14.50 2.13
C GLU A 12 -8.58 -13.97 1.06
N TYR A 13 -8.05 -12.78 1.30
CA TYR A 13 -7.18 -12.04 0.42
C TYR A 13 -5.90 -11.70 1.16
N GLU A 14 -4.75 -11.98 0.54
CA GLU A 14 -3.46 -11.68 1.12
C GLU A 14 -2.99 -10.28 0.70
N VAL A 15 -2.50 -9.51 1.68
CA VAL A 15 -1.75 -8.28 1.44
C VAL A 15 -0.43 -8.38 2.20
N LEU A 16 0.68 -8.14 1.51
CA LEU A 16 1.98 -8.08 2.17
C LEU A 16 2.34 -6.64 2.50
N ILE A 17 2.85 -6.40 3.70
CA ILE A 17 3.46 -5.14 4.08
C ILE A 17 4.96 -5.28 3.90
N VAL A 18 5.55 -4.44 3.06
CA VAL A 18 7.00 -4.41 2.84
C VAL A 18 7.61 -3.20 3.51
N GLN A 19 8.78 -3.38 4.11
CA GLN A 19 9.65 -2.29 4.52
C GLN A 19 11.10 -2.57 4.11
N GLN A 20 11.70 -1.60 3.42
CA GLN A 20 13.09 -1.66 2.98
C GLN A 20 13.70 -0.25 3.04
N ALA A 21 14.69 -0.05 3.91
CA ALA A 21 15.26 1.28 4.19
C ALA A 21 14.16 2.31 4.52
N TRP A 22 13.99 3.33 3.67
CA TRP A 22 12.99 4.40 3.85
C TRP A 22 11.62 4.09 3.23
N HIS A 23 11.51 2.97 2.51
CA HIS A 23 10.30 2.55 1.82
C HIS A 23 9.42 1.72 2.73
N THR A 24 8.12 1.99 2.72
CA THR A 24 7.11 1.14 3.36
C THR A 24 5.85 1.18 2.50
N GLY A 25 5.34 0.00 2.14
CA GLY A 25 4.27 -0.13 1.15
C GLY A 25 3.41 -1.38 1.35
N LEU A 26 2.36 -1.45 0.53
CA LEU A 26 1.43 -2.57 0.43
C LEU A 26 1.70 -3.30 -0.88
N ILE A 27 2.03 -4.57 -0.81
CA ILE A 27 2.13 -5.44 -1.98
C ILE A 27 0.82 -6.20 -2.11
N ILE A 28 0.19 -6.07 -3.28
CA ILE A 28 -1.12 -6.63 -3.57
C ILE A 28 -1.01 -7.46 -4.85
N ASN A 29 -1.59 -8.66 -4.84
CA ASN A 29 -1.75 -9.45 -6.06
C ASN A 29 -2.72 -8.74 -7.01
N VAL A 30 -2.31 -8.52 -8.26
CA VAL A 30 -3.12 -7.77 -9.23
C VAL A 30 -4.46 -8.44 -9.49
N ASP A 31 -4.50 -9.77 -9.57
CA ASP A 31 -5.72 -10.52 -9.89
C ASP A 31 -6.80 -10.32 -8.83
N ASP A 32 -6.39 -10.13 -7.58
CA ASP A 32 -7.30 -9.90 -6.45
C ASP A 32 -7.95 -8.52 -6.47
N ILE A 33 -7.32 -7.51 -7.10
CA ILE A 33 -7.79 -6.12 -7.06
C ILE A 33 -9.15 -6.00 -7.75
N PRO A 34 -10.18 -5.44 -7.09
CA PRO A 34 -11.50 -5.29 -7.72
C PRO A 34 -11.43 -4.24 -8.82
N GLU A 35 -11.88 -4.60 -10.04
CA GLU A 35 -11.91 -3.66 -11.18
C GLU A 35 -12.74 -2.41 -10.90
N SER A 36 -13.81 -2.54 -10.10
CA SER A 36 -14.69 -1.44 -9.72
C SER A 36 -14.08 -0.42 -8.77
N VAL A 37 -12.95 -0.73 -8.13
CA VAL A 37 -12.38 0.09 -7.04
C VAL A 37 -11.09 0.77 -7.47
N TRP A 38 -10.24 0.11 -8.27
CA TRP A 38 -8.89 0.59 -8.54
C TRP A 38 -8.78 1.36 -9.87
N PRO A 39 -8.22 2.58 -9.87
CA PRO A 39 -8.04 3.33 -11.10
C PRO A 39 -6.97 2.69 -11.97
N LYS A 40 -7.28 2.46 -13.25
CA LYS A 40 -6.33 1.96 -14.26
C LYS A 40 -5.68 0.61 -13.91
N LYS A 41 -6.42 -0.34 -13.32
CA LYS A 41 -5.96 -1.74 -13.13
C LYS A 41 -5.38 -2.32 -14.43
N ASP A 42 -5.95 -1.95 -15.58
CA ASP A 42 -5.50 -2.38 -16.92
C ASP A 42 -4.01 -2.13 -17.20
N LEU A 43 -3.40 -1.11 -16.58
CA LEU A 43 -1.96 -0.84 -16.75
C LEU A 43 -1.07 -1.95 -16.19
N TYR A 44 -1.60 -2.74 -15.25
CA TYR A 44 -0.84 -3.72 -14.47
C TYR A 44 -1.38 -5.15 -14.67
N LYS A 45 -2.35 -5.36 -15.58
CA LYS A 45 -2.99 -6.68 -15.81
C LYS A 45 -2.03 -7.80 -16.20
N LYS A 46 -0.83 -7.46 -16.66
CA LYS A 46 0.22 -8.43 -17.03
C LYS A 46 1.18 -8.72 -15.87
N ASP A 47 1.01 -8.03 -14.74
CA ASP A 47 1.91 -8.10 -13.61
C ASP A 47 1.31 -8.95 -12.48
N LYS A 48 2.15 -9.71 -11.79
CA LYS A 48 1.73 -10.53 -10.64
C LYS A 48 1.36 -9.67 -9.44
N TYR A 49 2.20 -8.69 -9.14
CA TYR A 49 2.07 -7.84 -7.96
C TYR A 49 2.19 -6.36 -8.31
N ILE A 50 1.55 -5.52 -7.49
CA ILE A 50 1.88 -4.10 -7.38
C ILE A 50 2.35 -3.79 -5.96
N ASP A 51 3.43 -3.03 -5.84
CA ASP A 51 3.80 -2.32 -4.61
C ASP A 51 3.21 -0.92 -4.64
N VAL A 52 2.38 -0.62 -3.64
CA VAL A 52 1.75 0.68 -3.48
C VAL A 52 2.17 1.32 -2.18
N SER A 53 2.81 2.47 -2.31
CA SER A 53 3.33 3.24 -1.18
C SER A 53 3.00 4.71 -1.34
N TRP A 54 3.13 5.45 -0.24
CA TRP A 54 2.80 6.86 -0.17
C TRP A 54 3.91 7.63 0.52
N GLY A 55 4.35 8.74 -0.07
CA GLY A 55 5.48 9.50 0.45
C GLY A 55 5.58 10.90 -0.12
N ASP A 56 6.61 11.63 0.31
CA ASP A 56 6.96 12.93 -0.24
C ASP A 56 7.33 12.81 -1.73
N GLU A 57 6.74 13.68 -2.54
CA GLU A 57 6.89 13.68 -4.00
C GLU A 57 8.35 13.79 -4.45
N LYS A 58 9.10 14.73 -3.88
CA LYS A 58 10.47 15.01 -4.32
C LYS A 58 11.44 13.98 -3.79
N PHE A 59 11.30 13.58 -2.53
CA PHE A 59 12.16 12.58 -1.90
C PHE A 59 12.05 11.21 -2.58
N TYR A 60 10.83 10.76 -2.92
CA TYR A 60 10.64 9.48 -3.62
C TYR A 60 11.26 9.45 -5.02
N GLN A 61 11.35 10.60 -5.68
CA GLN A 61 11.84 10.70 -7.05
C GLN A 61 13.30 11.18 -7.14
N ALA A 62 13.94 11.50 -6.01
CA ALA A 62 15.32 11.96 -5.96
C ALA A 62 16.33 10.81 -6.12
N SER A 63 17.43 11.08 -6.83
CA SER A 63 18.60 10.21 -6.83
C SER A 63 19.33 10.26 -5.48
N GLY A 64 19.85 9.13 -5.00
CA GLY A 64 20.78 9.10 -3.86
C GLY A 64 20.21 9.36 -2.46
N ARG A 65 18.88 9.44 -2.28
CA ARG A 65 18.20 9.63 -0.98
C ARG A 65 18.76 10.83 -0.16
N PRO A 66 18.68 12.04 -0.70
CA PRO A 66 19.29 13.22 -0.08
C PRO A 66 18.66 13.52 1.28
N ILE A 67 19.49 13.58 2.32
CA ILE A 67 19.08 13.81 3.71
C ILE A 67 18.36 15.17 3.86
N SER A 68 18.79 16.19 3.10
CA SER A 68 18.15 17.51 3.10
C SER A 68 16.67 17.46 2.70
N LEU A 69 16.31 16.65 1.70
CA LEU A 69 14.92 16.44 1.33
C LEU A 69 14.15 15.66 2.40
N ALA A 70 14.78 14.67 3.05
CA ALA A 70 14.16 13.95 4.14
C ALA A 70 13.83 14.89 5.32
N ILE A 71 14.77 15.75 5.73
CA ILE A 71 14.57 16.75 6.79
C ILE A 71 13.43 17.71 6.41
N ARG A 72 13.45 18.26 5.19
CA ARG A 72 12.39 19.14 4.70
C ARG A 72 11.02 18.47 4.74
N ALA A 73 10.93 17.24 4.22
CA ALA A 73 9.70 16.47 4.18
C ALA A 73 9.17 16.14 5.58
N ILE A 74 10.03 16.02 6.58
CA ILE A 74 9.63 15.79 7.96
C ILE A 74 9.10 17.07 8.61
N LEU A 75 9.82 18.19 8.44
CA LEU A 75 9.54 19.43 9.17
C LEU A 75 8.40 20.27 8.58
N TRP A 76 8.22 20.29 7.26
CA TRP A 76 7.16 21.07 6.60
C TRP A 76 6.16 20.18 5.87
N PRO A 77 4.86 20.53 5.87
CA PRO A 77 3.88 19.89 5.00
C PRO A 77 4.25 20.02 3.51
N THR A 78 4.52 18.90 2.84
CA THR A 78 4.90 18.86 1.43
C THR A 78 3.90 18.10 0.56
N GLN A 79 4.00 18.27 -0.76
CA GLN A 79 3.21 17.48 -1.71
C GLN A 79 3.61 16.01 -1.61
N SER A 80 2.60 15.13 -1.64
CA SER A 80 2.81 13.68 -1.59
C SER A 80 2.42 13.01 -2.89
N VAL A 81 2.94 11.80 -3.08
CA VAL A 81 2.62 10.92 -4.19
C VAL A 81 2.30 9.52 -3.70
N LEU A 82 1.46 8.83 -4.48
CA LEU A 82 1.44 7.37 -4.49
C LEU A 82 2.46 6.87 -5.50
N ARG A 83 3.30 5.94 -5.10
CA ARG A 83 4.08 5.11 -6.02
C ARG A 83 3.33 3.81 -6.24
N VAL A 84 3.04 3.45 -7.49
CA VAL A 84 2.47 2.16 -7.88
C VAL A 84 3.47 1.47 -8.79
N PHE A 85 4.19 0.49 -8.25
CA PHE A 85 5.28 -0.19 -8.94
C PHE A 85 4.93 -1.66 -9.22
N PRO A 86 4.69 -2.04 -10.48
CA PRO A 86 4.41 -3.43 -10.84
C PRO A 86 5.68 -4.29 -10.85
N PHE A 87 5.55 -5.57 -10.50
CA PHE A 87 6.62 -6.56 -10.60
C PHE A 87 6.08 -8.00 -10.65
N ASN A 88 6.93 -8.92 -11.13
CA ASN A 88 6.54 -10.31 -11.46
C ASN A 88 7.30 -11.40 -10.68
N VAL A 89 8.16 -11.01 -9.75
CA VAL A 89 8.93 -11.94 -8.90
C VAL A 89 8.37 -11.97 -7.49
N GLU A 90 8.79 -12.95 -6.69
CA GLU A 90 8.43 -12.98 -5.27
C GLU A 90 8.89 -11.73 -4.53
N ALA A 91 8.08 -11.28 -3.56
CA ALA A 91 8.31 -10.03 -2.84
C ALA A 91 9.70 -9.98 -2.18
N GLN A 92 10.15 -11.07 -1.56
CA GLN A 92 11.48 -11.11 -0.95
C GLN A 92 12.60 -10.99 -1.98
N SER A 93 12.42 -11.52 -3.19
CA SER A 93 13.38 -11.38 -4.29
C SER A 93 13.40 -9.95 -4.84
N ALA A 94 12.24 -9.30 -4.94
CA ALA A 94 12.14 -7.90 -5.40
C ALA A 94 12.83 -6.90 -4.45
N TYR A 95 12.75 -7.13 -3.14
CA TYR A 95 13.27 -6.19 -2.12
C TYR A 95 14.55 -6.67 -1.41
N GLY A 96 15.03 -7.88 -1.72
CA GLY A 96 16.23 -8.46 -1.13
C GLY A 96 16.06 -8.92 0.33
N ARG A 97 17.04 -9.67 0.83
CA ARG A 97 16.99 -10.38 2.12
C ARG A 97 16.81 -9.49 3.36
N ASN A 98 17.22 -8.22 3.29
CA ASN A 98 17.12 -7.29 4.41
C ASN A 98 15.75 -6.59 4.50
N ALA A 99 14.88 -6.79 3.51
CA ALA A 99 13.52 -6.26 3.57
C ALA A 99 12.70 -7.05 4.59
N ARG A 100 11.97 -6.32 5.42
CA ARG A 100 10.97 -6.91 6.32
C ARG A 100 9.67 -7.02 5.56
N ILE A 101 9.15 -8.23 5.44
CA ILE A 101 7.89 -8.50 4.75
C ILE A 101 6.96 -9.22 5.73
N LYS A 102 5.72 -8.73 5.84
CA LYS A 102 4.70 -9.31 6.72
C LYS A 102 3.43 -9.56 5.94
N SER A 103 2.94 -10.80 5.94
CA SER A 103 1.65 -11.15 5.36
C SER A 103 0.53 -10.82 6.33
N ILE A 104 -0.58 -10.29 5.81
CA ILE A 104 -1.83 -10.06 6.53
C ILE A 104 -2.96 -10.64 5.67
N SER A 105 -3.73 -11.57 6.24
CA SER A 105 -4.96 -12.07 5.61
C SER A 105 -6.11 -11.11 5.88
N LEU A 106 -6.91 -10.82 4.87
CA LEU A 106 -8.09 -9.94 4.93
C LEU A 106 -9.30 -10.66 4.38
N ARG A 107 -10.44 -10.52 5.05
CA ARG A 107 -11.74 -10.93 4.50
C ARG A 107 -12.08 -10.05 3.31
N LYS A 108 -12.94 -10.53 2.39
CA LYS A 108 -13.36 -9.79 1.19
C LYS A 108 -13.74 -8.32 1.46
N LYS A 109 -14.59 -8.06 2.45
CA LYS A 109 -15.02 -6.69 2.80
C LYS A 109 -13.87 -5.79 3.25
N GLU A 110 -12.91 -6.37 3.98
CA GLU A 110 -11.74 -5.65 4.49
C GLU A 110 -10.80 -5.31 3.35
N PHE A 111 -10.48 -6.29 2.50
CA PHE A 111 -9.66 -6.10 1.31
C PHE A 111 -10.24 -5.05 0.35
N PHE A 112 -11.54 -5.11 0.07
CA PHE A 112 -12.20 -4.11 -0.78
C PHE A 112 -12.12 -2.70 -0.16
N SER A 113 -12.24 -2.60 1.16
CA SER A 113 -12.11 -1.33 1.87
C SER A 113 -10.67 -0.81 1.85
N LEU A 114 -9.67 -1.69 1.91
CA LEU A 114 -8.26 -1.36 1.71
C LEU A 114 -8.04 -0.80 0.29
N CYS A 115 -8.51 -1.50 -0.75
CA CYS A 115 -8.41 -1.03 -2.14
C CYS A 115 -9.10 0.32 -2.33
N ARG A 116 -10.25 0.55 -1.68
CA ARG A 116 -10.97 1.83 -1.72
C ARG A 116 -10.15 2.95 -1.09
N PHE A 117 -9.56 2.72 0.08
CA PHE A 117 -8.67 3.70 0.72
C PHE A 117 -7.49 4.10 -0.18
N VAL A 118 -6.89 3.13 -0.88
CA VAL A 118 -5.81 3.43 -1.82
C VAL A 118 -6.33 4.23 -3.03
N SER A 119 -7.47 3.85 -3.61
CA SER A 119 -8.13 4.59 -4.70
C SER A 119 -8.48 6.03 -4.31
N GLU A 120 -8.93 6.26 -3.08
CA GLU A 120 -9.25 7.58 -2.55
C GLU A 120 -8.03 8.46 -2.29
N SER A 121 -6.85 7.83 -2.14
CA SER A 121 -5.58 8.53 -1.91
C SER A 121 -5.07 9.26 -3.16
N PHE A 122 -5.49 8.88 -4.37
CA PHE A 122 -5.14 9.57 -5.61
C PHE A 122 -5.82 10.94 -5.71
N ILE A 123 -5.11 11.94 -6.25
CA ILE A 123 -5.72 13.14 -6.82
C ILE A 123 -6.27 12.80 -8.21
N ARG A 124 -7.47 13.31 -8.48
CA ARG A 124 -8.15 13.20 -9.78
C ARG A 124 -8.44 14.61 -10.28
N ASN A 125 -8.36 14.81 -11.59
CA ASN A 125 -8.81 16.05 -12.24
C ASN A 125 -10.34 16.08 -12.37
N ASP A 126 -10.87 17.17 -12.93
CA ASP A 126 -12.31 17.39 -13.11
C ASP A 126 -13.00 16.30 -13.95
N ASN A 127 -12.23 15.62 -14.80
CA ASN A 127 -12.68 14.48 -15.62
C ASN A 127 -12.55 13.13 -14.90
N GLY A 128 -12.25 13.12 -13.60
CA GLY A 128 -12.09 11.92 -12.78
C GLY A 128 -10.81 11.11 -13.05
N LYS A 129 -9.91 11.60 -13.91
CA LYS A 129 -8.64 10.92 -14.26
C LYS A 129 -7.58 11.17 -13.19
N ILE A 130 -6.85 10.14 -12.80
CA ILE A 130 -5.72 10.27 -11.85
C ILE A 130 -4.59 11.11 -12.44
N CYS A 131 -4.00 11.98 -11.63
CA CYS A 131 -2.93 12.89 -12.03
C CYS A 131 -1.54 12.31 -11.73
N PHE A 132 -0.61 12.41 -12.68
CA PHE A 132 0.79 12.01 -12.49
C PHE A 132 1.61 13.12 -11.84
N SER A 133 2.66 12.75 -11.12
CA SER A 133 3.70 13.69 -10.69
C SER A 133 4.53 14.15 -11.90
N THR A 134 4.94 15.41 -11.91
CA THR A 134 5.78 16.00 -12.96
C THR A 134 7.24 16.14 -12.56
N VAL A 135 7.63 15.75 -11.33
CA VAL A 135 9.02 15.87 -10.85
C VAL A 135 10.01 15.06 -11.68
N ASN A 136 9.59 13.90 -12.17
CA ASN A 136 10.35 13.11 -13.14
C ASN A 136 9.40 12.69 -14.26
N GLU A 137 9.34 13.50 -15.32
CA GLU A 137 8.34 13.40 -16.41
C GLU A 137 8.31 12.04 -17.11
N ASN A 138 9.42 11.29 -17.07
CA ASN A 138 9.52 9.96 -17.66
C ASN A 138 9.04 8.84 -16.74
N ASN A 139 8.72 9.13 -15.47
CA ASN A 139 8.39 8.14 -14.47
C ASN A 139 6.87 7.96 -14.30
N ARG A 140 6.33 6.91 -14.92
CA ARG A 140 4.89 6.61 -14.95
C ARG A 140 4.36 5.93 -13.67
N TYR A 141 5.21 5.75 -12.66
CA TYR A 141 4.83 5.05 -11.43
C TYR A 141 4.36 5.99 -10.31
N TYR A 142 4.49 7.30 -10.48
CA TYR A 142 4.16 8.29 -9.44
C TYR A 142 2.92 9.11 -9.78
N PHE A 143 1.97 9.11 -8.85
CA PHE A 143 0.70 9.80 -8.96
C PHE A 143 0.52 10.78 -7.80
N LEU A 144 -0.02 11.96 -8.08
CA LEU A 144 -0.28 12.96 -7.04
C LEU A 144 -1.28 12.43 -6.01
N SER A 145 -1.05 12.74 -4.73
CA SER A 145 -1.93 12.35 -3.63
C SER A 145 -2.46 13.54 -2.82
N LYS A 146 -3.69 13.39 -2.30
CA LYS A 146 -4.50 14.48 -1.73
C LYS A 146 -3.92 15.08 -0.45
N LYS A 147 -3.29 14.26 0.39
CA LYS A 147 -2.82 14.68 1.72
C LYS A 147 -1.39 15.17 1.64
N LYS A 148 -0.99 16.08 2.54
CA LYS A 148 0.39 16.55 2.63
C LYS A 148 1.22 15.60 3.49
N TYR A 149 2.47 15.35 3.08
CA TYR A 149 3.46 14.58 3.83
C TYR A 149 4.11 15.46 4.89
N HIS A 150 4.33 14.93 6.09
CA HIS A 150 5.10 15.56 7.19
C HIS A 150 5.42 14.54 8.28
N LEU A 151 6.13 14.93 9.35
CA LEU A 151 6.56 14.04 10.44
C LEU A 151 5.46 13.11 10.99
N PHE A 152 4.22 13.59 11.12
CA PHE A 152 3.09 12.82 11.66
C PHE A 152 2.25 12.11 10.59
N ARG A 153 2.64 12.23 9.32
CA ARG A 153 2.02 11.58 8.16
C ARG A 153 3.15 11.06 7.28
N THR A 154 3.66 9.89 7.65
CA THR A 154 4.71 9.17 6.91
C THR A 154 4.13 8.00 6.14
N CYS A 155 4.95 7.31 5.34
CA CYS A 155 4.58 6.05 4.68
C CYS A 155 4.07 5.00 5.70
N ASN A 156 4.70 4.93 6.88
CA ASN A 156 4.29 4.03 7.96
C ASN A 156 2.90 4.37 8.50
N THR A 157 2.63 5.67 8.70
CA THR A 157 1.31 6.16 9.14
C THR A 157 0.25 5.85 8.08
N TRP A 158 0.58 6.04 6.79
CA TRP A 158 -0.33 5.77 5.69
C TRP A 158 -0.69 4.29 5.59
N VAL A 159 0.28 3.37 5.70
CA VAL A 159 0.01 1.91 5.75
C VAL A 159 -0.86 1.55 6.96
N ALA A 160 -0.56 2.09 8.15
CA ALA A 160 -1.38 1.85 9.33
C ALA A 160 -2.83 2.39 9.17
N LEU A 161 -3.00 3.54 8.50
CA LEU A 161 -4.31 4.08 8.16
C LEU A 161 -5.05 3.21 7.15
N ALA A 162 -4.37 2.67 6.14
CA ALA A 162 -4.97 1.77 5.16
C ALA A 162 -5.54 0.51 5.84
N LEU A 163 -4.75 -0.12 6.71
CA LEU A 163 -5.19 -1.28 7.49
C LEU A 163 -6.30 -0.92 8.49
N LYS A 164 -6.24 0.25 9.13
CA LYS A 164 -7.35 0.69 10.00
C LYS A 164 -8.64 0.90 9.22
N LYS A 165 -8.55 1.49 8.03
CA LYS A 165 -9.70 1.74 7.14
C LYS A 165 -10.21 0.48 6.46
N SER A 166 -9.39 -0.57 6.38
CA SER A 166 -9.85 -1.90 5.98
C SER A 166 -10.71 -2.58 7.05
N GLY A 167 -10.73 -2.06 8.28
CA GLY A 167 -11.51 -2.63 9.39
C GLY A 167 -10.68 -3.41 10.39
N LEU A 168 -9.35 -3.48 10.22
CA LEU A 168 -8.48 -4.10 11.22
C LEU A 168 -8.35 -3.21 12.46
N ASN A 169 -8.32 -3.85 13.63
CA ASN A 169 -8.10 -3.17 14.89
C ASN A 169 -6.61 -2.83 15.06
N ILE A 170 -6.22 -1.68 14.50
CA ILE A 170 -4.83 -1.20 14.54
C ILE A 170 -4.79 0.27 14.96
N ARG A 171 -3.77 0.63 15.77
CA ARG A 171 -3.46 2.03 15.99
C ARG A 171 -2.83 2.61 14.72
N SER A 172 -3.39 3.72 14.24
CA SER A 172 -2.88 4.44 13.06
C SER A 172 -2.27 5.80 13.39
N CYS A 173 -2.51 6.35 14.58
CA CYS A 173 -1.90 7.61 15.02
C CYS A 173 -0.51 7.38 15.61
N CYS A 174 0.41 8.32 15.35
CA CYS A 174 1.79 8.28 15.84
C CYS A 174 2.59 7.03 15.43
N ILE A 175 2.26 6.42 14.28
CA ILE A 175 3.06 5.36 13.66
C ILE A 175 4.06 6.03 12.70
N LEU A 176 5.12 6.58 13.26
CA LEU A 176 6.07 7.43 12.55
C LEU A 176 7.13 6.62 11.81
N ASN A 177 7.58 5.51 12.42
CA ASN A 177 8.63 4.64 11.89
C ASN A 177 8.20 3.17 11.72
N ALA A 178 9.03 2.41 11.02
CA ALA A 178 8.81 1.00 10.71
C ALA A 178 8.66 0.12 11.96
N ASN A 179 9.44 0.38 13.01
CA ASN A 179 9.38 -0.42 14.24
C ASN A 179 8.05 -0.23 14.97
N GLN A 180 7.48 0.97 14.96
CA GLN A 180 6.13 1.20 15.47
C GLN A 180 5.08 0.46 14.64
N LEU A 181 5.17 0.52 13.31
CA LEU A 181 4.22 -0.17 12.42
C LEU A 181 4.26 -1.69 12.65
N PHE A 182 5.44 -2.30 12.59
CA PHE A 182 5.56 -3.76 12.73
C PHE A 182 5.16 -4.27 14.11
N ARG A 183 5.34 -3.47 15.18
CA ARG A 183 4.77 -3.80 16.49
C ARG A 183 3.25 -3.91 16.45
N GLN A 184 2.57 -3.09 15.65
CA GLN A 184 1.12 -3.20 15.46
C GLN A 184 0.74 -4.39 14.56
N LEU A 185 1.50 -4.65 13.49
CA LEU A 185 1.25 -5.81 12.62
C LEU A 185 1.36 -7.14 13.39
N ASN A 186 2.33 -7.25 14.30
CA ASN A 186 2.49 -8.43 15.15
C ASN A 186 1.32 -8.60 16.15
N LYS A 187 0.58 -7.53 16.49
CA LYS A 187 -0.66 -7.66 17.29
C LYS A 187 -1.80 -8.22 16.44
N ILE A 188 -1.97 -7.69 15.22
CA ILE A 188 -2.98 -8.19 14.27
C ILE A 188 -2.79 -9.68 14.01
N GLU A 189 -1.56 -10.11 13.73
CA GLU A 189 -1.27 -11.53 13.49
C GLU A 189 -1.66 -12.41 14.68
N LYS A 190 -1.33 -12.00 15.90
CA LYS A 190 -1.73 -12.72 17.12
C LYS A 190 -3.24 -12.84 17.23
N ASP A 191 -3.96 -11.75 17.01
CA ASP A 191 -5.43 -11.73 17.04
C ASP A 191 -6.02 -12.66 15.97
N GLN A 192 -5.42 -12.70 14.77
CA GLN A 192 -5.83 -13.59 13.68
C GLN A 192 -5.57 -15.07 14.00
N THR A 193 -4.43 -15.39 14.59
CA THR A 193 -4.12 -16.77 15.02
C THR A 193 -5.06 -17.24 16.12
N CYS A 194 -5.38 -16.38 17.09
CA CYS A 194 -6.27 -16.72 18.20
C CYS A 194 -7.71 -16.94 17.75
N ASN A 195 -8.24 -16.10 16.87
CA ASN A 195 -9.59 -16.27 16.33
C ASN A 195 -9.71 -17.55 15.50
N ARG A 196 -8.68 -17.90 14.70
CA ARG A 196 -8.68 -19.15 13.93
C ARG A 196 -8.58 -20.42 14.77
N SER A 197 -7.95 -20.36 15.95
CA SER A 197 -7.90 -21.50 16.87
C SER A 197 -9.21 -21.76 17.61
N LEU A 198 -10.17 -20.84 17.59
CA LEU A 198 -11.48 -20.97 18.23
C LEU A 198 -12.58 -21.50 17.28
N ASP A 199 -12.28 -21.58 15.98
CA ASP A 199 -13.19 -22.08 14.94
C ASP A 199 -13.06 -23.61 14.71
N PHE A 200 -12.34 -24.33 15.59
CA PHE A 200 -12.13 -25.78 15.54
C PHE A 200 -12.71 -26.49 16.78
#